data_AF-A0A3B1E0D8-F1
#
_entry.id   AF-A0A3B1E0D8-F1
#
_cell.length_a   1.000
_cell.length_b   1.000
_cell.length_c   1.000
_cell.angle_alpha   90.00
_cell.angle_beta   90.00
_cell.angle_gamma   90.00
#
_symmetry.space_group_name_H-M   'P 1'
#
loop_
_entity.id
_entity.type
_entity.pdbx_description
1 polymer ?
#
loop_
_entity_poly.entity_id
_entity_poly.type
_entity_poly.pdbx_seq_one_letter_code
_entity_poly.pdbx_strand_id
1 'polypeptide(L)'
;HHKVNQGRDMDLILERLIRNNGWVMQRYAPGSLRRDMLREQRRRYRQIAEKEHALAGYARGLLELRRTIRNQPRTPLLRHAWDRFTGLAHARAAINLAWRKKPFASVALVEPGKNAWAVERALAETCHEAGIPRTTPDTAEAIVIGTLSPGPMLDALNRWTAQGHRVITPQGGALSPRVSLLAQDFDATHAA
;
A
#
# COMPACT_ATOMS: atom_id res chain seq x y z
N HIS A 1 16.01 -6.79 8.77
CA HIS A 1 14.89 -6.57 9.72
C HIS A 1 14.20 -7.92 9.98
N HIS A 2 14.75 -8.76 10.87
CA HIS A 2 14.11 -10.03 11.21
C HIS A 2 12.83 -9.76 12.02
N LYS A 3 11.68 -10.21 11.53
CA LYS A 3 10.46 -10.24 12.35
C LYS A 3 10.69 -11.28 13.44
N VAL A 4 10.74 -10.86 14.69
CA VAL A 4 10.83 -11.76 15.83
C VAL A 4 9.53 -12.60 15.85
N ASN A 5 9.67 -13.92 15.64
CA ASN A 5 8.54 -14.85 15.57
C ASN A 5 8.08 -15.34 16.96
N GLN A 6 8.92 -15.19 17.99
CA GLN A 6 8.55 -15.60 19.35
C GLN A 6 7.44 -14.71 19.91
N GLY A 7 6.31 -15.33 20.28
CA GLY A 7 5.21 -14.72 21.03
C GLY A 7 4.13 -14.01 20.22
N ARG A 8 4.11 -14.12 18.88
CA ARG A 8 3.03 -13.56 18.06
C ARG A 8 1.98 -14.60 17.72
N ASP A 9 0.85 -14.54 18.43
CA ASP A 9 -0.36 -15.25 18.04
C ASP A 9 -0.98 -14.57 16.80
N MET A 10 -0.76 -15.17 15.64
CA MET A 10 -1.27 -14.64 14.37
C MET A 10 -2.79 -14.71 14.25
N ASP A 11 -3.43 -15.68 14.91
CA ASP A 11 -4.89 -15.74 14.98
C ASP A 11 -5.43 -14.54 15.75
N LEU A 12 -4.88 -14.24 16.93
CA LEU A 12 -5.26 -13.06 17.71
C LEU A 12 -5.00 -11.75 16.95
N ILE A 13 -3.87 -11.66 16.24
CA ILE A 13 -3.53 -10.48 15.44
C ILE A 13 -4.57 -10.29 14.32
N LEU A 14 -4.87 -11.33 13.54
CA LEU A 14 -5.80 -11.20 12.41
C LEU A 14 -7.23 -10.95 12.87
N GLU A 15 -7.65 -11.58 13.97
CA GLU A 15 -8.94 -11.32 14.62
C GLU A 15 -9.12 -9.81 14.90
N ARG A 16 -8.13 -9.19 15.55
CA ARG A 16 -8.14 -7.77 15.87
C ARG A 16 -8.06 -6.90 14.61
N LEU A 17 -7.22 -7.28 13.64
CA LEU A 17 -7.02 -6.48 12.43
C LEU A 17 -8.27 -6.40 11.56
N ILE A 18 -8.93 -7.51 11.26
CA ILE A 18 -10.14 -7.50 10.43
C ILE A 18 -11.25 -6.69 11.09
N ARG A 19 -11.43 -6.86 12.40
CA ARG A 19 -12.43 -6.13 13.18
C ARG A 19 -12.15 -4.63 13.19
N ASN A 20 -10.97 -4.25 13.67
CA ASN A 20 -10.63 -2.83 13.86
C ASN A 20 -10.63 -2.07 12.53
N ASN A 21 -10.07 -2.65 11.47
CA ASN A 21 -10.07 -2.00 10.16
C ASN A 21 -11.49 -1.95 9.57
N GLY A 22 -12.31 -2.98 9.79
CA GLY A 22 -13.72 -2.96 9.43
C GLY A 22 -14.48 -1.81 10.12
N TRP A 23 -14.21 -1.58 11.41
CA TRP A 23 -14.77 -0.42 12.14
C TRP A 23 -14.30 0.90 11.53
N VAL A 24 -13.01 1.07 11.24
CA VAL A 24 -12.48 2.28 10.60
C VAL A 24 -13.19 2.55 9.26
N MET A 25 -13.37 1.53 8.40
CA MET A 25 -14.10 1.71 7.14
C MET A 25 -15.56 2.07 7.38
N GLN A 26 -16.21 1.45 8.37
CA GLN A 26 -17.60 1.78 8.71
C GLN A 26 -17.74 3.20 9.25
N ARG A 27 -16.83 3.67 10.12
CA ARG A 27 -16.89 5.00 10.74
C ARG A 27 -16.59 6.10 9.72
N TYR A 28 -15.52 5.95 8.94
CA TYR A 28 -14.89 7.06 8.23
C TYR A 28 -14.98 7.01 6.71
N ALA A 29 -15.28 5.86 6.09
CA ALA A 29 -15.34 5.81 4.63
C ALA A 29 -16.55 6.61 4.11
N PRO A 30 -16.38 7.40 3.01
CA PRO A 30 -17.49 8.03 2.30
C PRO A 30 -18.58 7.00 1.96
N GLY A 31 -19.84 7.44 1.97
CA GLY A 31 -21.00 6.55 1.82
C GLY A 31 -20.93 5.65 0.58
N SER A 32 -20.50 6.22 -0.55
CA SER A 32 -20.35 5.54 -1.84
C SER A 32 -19.20 4.52 -1.88
N LEU A 33 -18.13 4.71 -1.09
CA LEU A 33 -16.93 3.86 -1.12
C LEU A 33 -16.95 2.76 -0.05
N ARG A 34 -17.75 2.93 1.00
CA ARG A 34 -17.72 2.07 2.19
C ARG A 34 -17.82 0.59 1.90
N ARG A 35 -18.80 0.18 1.06
CA ARG A 35 -19.04 -1.24 0.79
C ARG A 35 -17.85 -1.88 0.09
N ASP A 36 -17.25 -1.17 -0.86
CA ASP A 36 -16.10 -1.67 -1.60
C ASP A 36 -14.86 -1.72 -0.73
N MET A 37 -14.64 -0.71 0.13
CA MET A 37 -13.54 -0.72 1.09
C MET A 37 -13.65 -1.85 2.11
N LEU A 38 -14.85 -2.17 2.58
CA LEU A 38 -15.08 -3.34 3.45
C LEU A 38 -14.82 -4.65 2.71
N ARG A 39 -15.27 -4.78 1.46
CA ARG A 39 -15.00 -5.97 0.63
C ARG A 39 -13.50 -6.16 0.43
N GLU A 40 -12.79 -5.09 0.07
CA GLU A 40 -11.34 -5.07 -0.12
C GLU A 40 -10.59 -5.56 1.13
N GLN A 41 -10.91 -4.98 2.29
CA GLN A 41 -10.29 -5.35 3.55
C GLN A 41 -10.50 -6.83 3.89
N ARG A 42 -11.73 -7.34 3.73
CA ARG A 42 -12.01 -8.77 3.96
C ARG A 42 -11.23 -9.68 3.02
N ARG A 43 -11.12 -9.34 1.74
CA ARG A 43 -10.37 -10.10 0.74
C ARG A 43 -8.89 -10.15 1.09
N ARG A 44 -8.31 -9.00 1.41
CA ARG A 44 -6.89 -8.90 1.76
C ARG A 44 -6.55 -9.65 3.04
N TYR A 45 -7.34 -9.49 4.10
CA TYR A 45 -7.08 -10.20 5.35
C TYR A 45 -7.29 -11.71 5.23
N ARG A 46 -8.18 -12.16 4.33
CA ARG A 46 -8.29 -13.59 4.01
C ARG A 46 -7.00 -14.12 3.39
N GLN A 47 -6.45 -13.44 2.40
CA GLN A 47 -5.18 -13.85 1.75
C GLN A 47 -4.03 -13.89 2.76
N ILE A 48 -3.98 -12.93 3.68
CA ILE A 48 -2.98 -12.93 4.77
C ILE A 48 -3.24 -14.12 5.72
N ALA A 49 -4.49 -14.39 6.09
CA ALA A 49 -4.84 -15.52 6.94
C ALA A 49 -4.44 -16.87 6.34
N GLU A 50 -4.65 -17.05 5.04
CA GLU A 50 -4.25 -18.24 4.30
C GLU A 50 -2.72 -18.40 4.32
N LYS A 51 -1.99 -17.32 4.05
CA LYS A 51 -0.52 -17.32 4.03
C LYS A 51 0.11 -17.57 5.40
N GLU A 52 -0.48 -17.01 6.46
CA GLU A 52 0.06 -17.05 7.82
C GLU A 52 -0.57 -18.18 8.66
N HIS A 53 -1.33 -19.10 8.03
CA HIS A 53 -2.05 -20.20 8.67
C HIS A 53 -2.96 -19.79 9.85
N ALA A 54 -3.59 -18.61 9.75
CA ALA A 54 -4.36 -17.97 10.82
C ALA A 54 -5.85 -17.73 10.43
N LEU A 55 -6.44 -18.72 9.76
CA LEU A 55 -7.83 -18.68 9.30
C LEU A 55 -8.84 -18.66 10.45
N ALA A 56 -8.51 -19.28 11.59
CA ALA A 56 -9.40 -19.34 12.75
C ALA A 56 -9.61 -17.94 13.36
N GLY A 57 -8.53 -17.19 13.57
CA GLY A 57 -8.56 -15.81 14.04
C GLY A 57 -9.26 -14.88 13.06
N TYR A 58 -8.99 -15.02 11.76
CA TYR A 58 -9.74 -14.30 10.72
C TYR A 58 -11.25 -14.55 10.81
N ALA A 59 -11.68 -15.80 10.95
CA ALA A 59 -13.09 -16.16 11.05
C ALA A 59 -13.76 -15.59 12.31
N ARG A 60 -13.08 -15.66 13.47
CA ARG A 60 -13.56 -15.06 14.72
C ARG A 60 -13.71 -13.54 14.59
N GLY A 61 -12.71 -12.87 14.04
CA GLY A 61 -12.74 -11.42 13.84
C GLY A 61 -13.82 -11.00 12.84
N LEU A 62 -14.09 -11.80 11.80
CA LEU A 62 -15.17 -11.55 10.86
C LEU A 62 -16.56 -11.70 11.50
N LEU A 63 -16.73 -12.71 12.36
CA LEU A 63 -17.96 -12.91 13.13
C LEU A 63 -18.21 -11.73 14.09
N GLU A 64 -17.18 -11.30 14.83
CA GLU A 64 -17.27 -10.12 15.70
C GLU A 64 -17.56 -8.86 14.90
N LEU A 65 -16.88 -8.65 13.77
CA LEU A 65 -17.18 -7.53 12.88
C LEU A 65 -18.65 -7.56 12.43
N ARG A 66 -19.16 -8.71 11.99
CA ARG A 66 -20.56 -8.83 11.55
C ARG A 66 -21.55 -8.46 12.66
N ARG A 67 -21.27 -8.86 13.91
CA ARG A 67 -22.09 -8.53 15.08
C ARG A 67 -22.04 -7.05 15.44
N THR A 68 -20.87 -6.42 15.32
CA THR A 68 -20.61 -5.08 15.88
C THR A 68 -20.65 -3.94 14.87
N ILE A 69 -20.54 -4.22 13.56
CA ILE A 69 -20.36 -3.19 12.53
C ILE A 69 -21.54 -2.21 12.43
N ARG A 70 -22.78 -2.67 12.64
CA ARG A 70 -23.97 -1.82 12.56
C ARG A 70 -24.04 -0.80 13.70
N ASN A 71 -23.44 -1.11 14.85
CA ASN A 71 -23.44 -0.27 16.04
C ASN A 71 -22.28 0.73 16.07
N GLN A 72 -21.38 0.70 15.07
CA GLN A 72 -20.30 1.66 15.01
C GLN A 72 -20.83 3.04 14.57
N PRO A 73 -20.58 4.11 15.35
CA PRO A 73 -21.05 5.45 15.00
C PRO A 73 -20.45 5.89 13.68
N ARG A 74 -21.22 6.65 12.89
CA ARG A 74 -20.76 7.11 11.58
C ARG A 74 -20.34 8.57 11.63
N THR A 75 -19.14 8.83 11.15
CA THR A 75 -18.60 10.18 10.95
C THR A 75 -17.77 10.17 9.67
N PRO A 76 -18.43 10.07 8.49
CA PRO A 76 -17.72 9.91 7.23
C PRO A 76 -16.78 11.09 6.97
N LEU A 77 -15.55 10.80 6.56
CA LEU A 77 -14.61 11.84 6.16
C LEU A 77 -15.06 12.50 4.86
N LEU A 78 -14.77 13.80 4.74
CA LEU A 78 -14.83 14.51 3.47
C LEU A 78 -13.92 13.84 2.45
N ARG A 79 -14.27 13.95 1.16
CA ARG A 79 -13.57 13.21 0.10
C ARG A 79 -12.06 13.47 0.06
N HIS A 80 -11.63 14.71 0.17
CA HIS A 80 -10.20 15.06 0.18
C HIS A 80 -9.49 14.50 1.42
N ALA A 81 -10.13 14.49 2.59
CA ALA A 81 -9.57 13.93 3.82
C ALA A 81 -9.44 12.41 3.71
N TRP A 82 -10.43 11.75 3.10
CA TRP A 82 -10.38 10.32 2.78
C TRP A 82 -9.24 9.98 1.81
N ASP A 83 -9.07 10.78 0.76
CA ASP A 83 -8.01 10.57 -0.22
C ASP A 83 -6.61 10.71 0.43
N ARG A 84 -6.44 11.62 1.40
CA ARG A 84 -5.22 11.69 2.23
C ARG A 84 -5.07 10.47 3.13
N PHE A 85 -6.13 10.10 3.85
CA PHE A 85 -6.15 8.97 4.79
C PHE A 85 -5.76 7.64 4.12
N THR A 86 -6.23 7.43 2.90
CA THR A 86 -5.96 6.21 2.12
C THR A 86 -4.63 6.25 1.36
N GLY A 87 -4.04 7.44 1.24
CA GLY A 87 -2.82 7.70 0.48
C GLY A 87 -3.03 7.91 -1.02
N LEU A 88 -4.28 7.93 -1.51
CA LEU A 88 -4.60 8.29 -2.90
C LEU A 88 -4.10 9.69 -3.27
N ALA A 89 -4.23 10.67 -2.37
CA ALA A 89 -3.72 12.02 -2.60
C ALA A 89 -2.19 12.03 -2.84
N HIS A 90 -1.45 11.22 -2.09
CA HIS A 90 0.01 11.09 -2.24
C HIS A 90 0.37 10.38 -3.54
N ALA A 91 -0.34 9.29 -3.88
CA ALA A 91 -0.13 8.56 -5.13
C ALA A 91 -0.35 9.46 -6.36
N ARG A 92 -1.44 10.24 -6.38
CA ARG A 92 -1.71 11.23 -7.43
C ARG A 92 -0.59 12.24 -7.58
N ALA A 93 -0.20 12.87 -6.47
CA ALA A 93 0.86 13.88 -6.48
C ALA A 93 2.18 13.31 -7.00
N ALA A 94 2.56 12.12 -6.55
CA ALA A 94 3.80 11.46 -6.95
C ALA A 94 3.83 11.08 -8.44
N ILE A 95 2.76 10.43 -8.93
CA ILE A 95 2.68 9.98 -10.33
C ILE A 95 2.60 11.19 -11.27
N ASN A 96 1.77 12.19 -10.97
CA ASN A 96 1.66 13.40 -11.79
C ASN A 96 2.98 14.18 -11.82
N LEU A 97 3.70 14.26 -10.68
CA LEU A 97 5.01 14.91 -10.64
C LEU A 97 6.03 14.13 -11.47
N ALA A 98 6.05 12.80 -11.39
CA ALA A 98 6.98 11.96 -12.16
C ALA A 98 6.76 12.12 -13.67
N TRP A 99 5.50 12.15 -14.12
CA TRP A 99 5.15 12.38 -15.53
C TRP A 99 5.52 13.80 -15.97
N ARG A 100 5.18 14.84 -15.20
CA ARG A 100 5.53 16.22 -15.54
C ARG A 100 7.04 16.46 -15.61
N LYS A 101 7.82 15.83 -14.74
CA LYS A 101 9.29 15.96 -14.75
C LYS A 101 9.95 15.28 -15.94
N LYS A 102 9.44 14.11 -16.33
CA LYS A 102 9.89 13.36 -17.50
C LYS A 102 8.70 12.58 -18.03
N PRO A 103 8.04 13.00 -19.12
CA PRO A 103 6.91 12.27 -19.65
C PRO A 103 7.27 10.82 -19.99
N PHE A 104 6.27 9.96 -20.05
CA PHE A 104 6.40 8.58 -20.53
C PHE A 104 5.18 8.25 -21.41
N ALA A 105 5.40 7.52 -22.48
CA ALA A 105 4.41 7.17 -23.49
C ALA A 105 3.67 5.87 -23.20
N SER A 106 4.18 5.02 -22.31
CA SER A 106 3.50 3.80 -21.85
C SER A 106 3.87 3.49 -20.41
N VAL A 107 2.96 2.83 -19.68
CA VAL A 107 3.17 2.53 -18.25
C VAL A 107 2.62 1.18 -17.82
N ALA A 108 3.33 0.50 -16.93
CA ALA A 108 2.84 -0.72 -16.26
C ALA A 108 2.68 -0.50 -14.75
N LEU A 109 1.70 -1.17 -14.15
CA LEU A 109 1.56 -1.26 -12.69
C LEU A 109 2.13 -2.61 -12.24
N VAL A 110 3.08 -2.61 -11.31
CA VAL A 110 3.73 -3.82 -10.81
C VAL A 110 3.56 -3.95 -9.30
N GLU A 111 3.75 -5.15 -8.75
CA GLU A 111 3.86 -5.37 -7.29
C GLU A 111 2.68 -4.79 -6.48
N PRO A 112 1.42 -5.16 -6.80
CA PRO A 112 0.26 -4.68 -6.06
C PRO A 112 0.33 -5.14 -4.60
N GLY A 113 0.06 -4.22 -3.67
CA GLY A 113 0.10 -4.52 -2.23
C GLY A 113 -0.90 -3.71 -1.41
N LYS A 114 -0.48 -3.31 -0.20
CA LYS A 114 -1.32 -2.47 0.68
C LYS A 114 -1.75 -1.20 -0.07
N ASN A 115 -3.06 -0.97 -0.11
CA ASN A 115 -3.71 0.15 -0.79
C ASN A 115 -3.39 0.23 -2.30
N ALA A 116 -3.19 -0.91 -2.98
CA ALA A 116 -2.96 -0.94 -4.43
C ALA A 116 -4.03 -0.19 -5.23
N TRP A 117 -5.30 -0.28 -4.82
CA TRP A 117 -6.40 0.44 -5.46
C TRP A 117 -6.17 1.95 -5.55
N ALA A 118 -5.50 2.54 -4.57
CA ALA A 118 -5.23 3.98 -4.54
C ALA A 118 -4.16 4.34 -5.58
N VAL A 119 -3.14 3.50 -5.72
CA VAL A 119 -2.09 3.66 -6.74
C VAL A 119 -2.66 3.43 -8.14
N GLU A 120 -3.43 2.36 -8.32
CA GLU A 120 -4.07 2.03 -9.59
C GLU A 120 -5.01 3.15 -10.04
N ARG A 121 -5.82 3.68 -9.12
CA ARG A 121 -6.70 4.81 -9.41
C ARG A 121 -5.92 6.06 -9.80
N ALA A 122 -4.89 6.42 -9.05
CA ALA A 122 -4.05 7.58 -9.37
C ALA A 122 -3.41 7.42 -10.76
N LEU A 123 -2.89 6.23 -11.06
CA LEU A 123 -2.32 5.92 -12.36
C LEU A 123 -3.35 6.00 -13.49
N ALA A 124 -4.54 5.44 -13.29
CA ALA A 124 -5.62 5.47 -14.28
C ALA A 124 -6.08 6.90 -14.60
N GLU A 125 -6.18 7.77 -13.58
CA GLU A 125 -6.50 9.18 -13.75
C GLU A 125 -5.41 9.88 -14.61
N THR A 126 -4.12 9.72 -14.28
CA THR A 126 -3.02 10.27 -15.09
C THR A 126 -3.03 9.72 -16.53
N CYS A 127 -3.24 8.41 -16.70
CA CYS A 127 -3.24 7.78 -18.02
C CYS A 127 -4.37 8.31 -18.89
N HIS A 128 -5.57 8.48 -18.32
CA HIS A 128 -6.72 9.01 -19.02
C HIS A 128 -6.50 10.47 -19.43
N GLU A 129 -6.00 11.31 -18.52
CA GLU A 129 -5.74 12.73 -18.79
C GLU A 129 -4.65 12.95 -19.86
N ALA A 130 -3.61 12.11 -19.86
CA ALA A 130 -2.45 12.25 -20.74
C ALA A 130 -2.47 11.34 -21.98
N GLY A 131 -3.49 10.50 -22.16
CA GLY A 131 -3.57 9.55 -23.27
C GLY A 131 -2.49 8.44 -23.23
N ILE A 132 -2.03 8.05 -22.03
CA ILE A 132 -0.95 7.09 -21.85
C ILE A 132 -1.55 5.67 -21.78
N PRO A 133 -1.23 4.75 -22.71
CA PRO A 133 -1.65 3.36 -22.60
C PRO A 133 -1.01 2.64 -21.41
N ARG A 134 -1.81 1.78 -20.76
CA ARG A 134 -1.31 0.77 -19.81
C ARG A 134 -0.84 -0.45 -20.59
N THR A 135 0.36 -0.94 -20.28
CA THR A 135 0.95 -2.10 -20.96
C THR A 135 1.62 -3.06 -19.96
N THR A 136 2.29 -4.09 -20.46
CA THR A 136 3.07 -5.04 -19.66
C THR A 136 4.41 -4.44 -19.23
N PRO A 137 5.02 -4.92 -18.13
CA PRO A 137 6.30 -4.41 -17.65
C PRO A 137 7.41 -4.45 -18.72
N ASP A 138 7.40 -5.46 -19.57
CA ASP A 138 8.41 -5.66 -20.62
C ASP A 138 8.35 -4.62 -21.74
N THR A 139 7.21 -3.98 -21.93
CA THR A 139 6.97 -3.00 -23.02
C THR A 139 6.70 -1.59 -22.52
N ALA A 140 6.68 -1.40 -21.20
CA ALA A 140 6.41 -0.12 -20.58
C ALA A 140 7.67 0.76 -20.51
N GLU A 141 7.54 2.02 -20.91
CA GLU A 141 8.62 3.01 -20.76
C GLU A 141 8.85 3.39 -19.29
N ALA A 142 7.80 3.34 -18.47
CA ALA A 142 7.86 3.49 -17.03
C ALA A 142 7.05 2.42 -16.30
N ILE A 143 7.46 2.07 -15.10
CA ILE A 143 6.69 1.19 -14.22
C ILE A 143 6.32 1.91 -12.93
N VAL A 144 5.15 1.61 -12.40
CA VAL A 144 4.64 2.17 -11.14
C VAL A 144 4.49 1.03 -10.13
N ILE A 145 5.08 1.20 -8.94
CA ILE A 145 4.93 0.23 -7.86
C ILE A 145 3.55 0.38 -7.20
N GLY A 146 2.75 -0.68 -7.25
CA GLY A 146 1.36 -0.75 -6.83
C GLY A 146 1.14 -0.91 -5.32
N THR A 147 2.00 -0.35 -4.47
CA THR A 147 1.79 -0.39 -3.02
C THR A 147 2.22 0.89 -2.31
N LEU A 148 1.48 1.25 -1.26
CA LEU A 148 1.81 2.33 -0.33
C LEU A 148 2.50 1.82 0.95
N SER A 149 2.98 0.56 0.97
CA SER A 149 3.73 0.01 2.09
C SER A 149 5.24 0.27 1.89
N PRO A 150 5.93 1.02 2.77
CA PRO A 150 7.31 1.44 2.53
C PRO A 150 8.29 0.30 2.26
N GLY A 151 8.30 -0.76 3.10
CA GLY A 151 9.22 -1.90 2.92
C GLY A 151 9.04 -2.60 1.57
N PRO A 152 7.87 -3.19 1.26
CA PRO A 152 7.62 -3.81 -0.04
C PRO A 152 7.83 -2.87 -1.23
N MET A 153 7.55 -1.58 -1.07
CA MET A 153 7.80 -0.58 -2.11
C MET A 153 9.29 -0.39 -2.38
N LEU A 154 10.13 -0.33 -1.34
CA LEU A 154 11.58 -0.22 -1.45
C LEU A 154 12.21 -1.48 -2.05
N ASP A 155 11.75 -2.66 -1.61
CA ASP A 155 12.22 -3.94 -2.14
C ASP A 155 11.92 -4.05 -3.65
N ALA A 156 10.70 -3.66 -4.05
CA ALA A 156 10.31 -3.61 -5.45
C ALA A 156 11.11 -2.55 -6.23
N LEU A 157 11.32 -1.36 -5.67
CA LEU A 157 12.12 -0.29 -6.29
C LEU A 157 13.51 -0.79 -6.63
N ASN A 158 14.19 -1.42 -5.67
CA ASN A 158 15.53 -1.98 -5.86
C ASN A 158 15.54 -3.06 -6.95
N ARG A 159 14.61 -4.01 -6.88
CA ARG A 159 14.52 -5.12 -7.84
C ARG A 159 14.31 -4.64 -9.28
N TRP A 160 13.37 -3.74 -9.50
CA TRP A 160 13.03 -3.27 -10.85
C TRP A 160 14.05 -2.27 -11.41
N THR A 161 14.67 -1.44 -10.55
CA THR A 161 15.76 -0.56 -10.97
C THR A 161 16.98 -1.37 -11.40
N ALA A 162 17.31 -2.46 -10.69
CA ALA A 162 18.40 -3.36 -11.07
C ALA A 162 18.17 -4.06 -12.42
N GLN A 163 16.92 -4.15 -12.87
CA GLN A 163 16.54 -4.66 -14.20
C GLN A 163 16.56 -3.56 -15.30
N GLY A 164 16.98 -2.34 -14.97
CA GLY A 164 17.09 -1.23 -15.92
C GLY A 164 15.79 -0.49 -16.20
N HIS A 165 14.70 -0.80 -15.49
CA HIS A 165 13.43 -0.09 -15.67
C HIS A 165 13.45 1.30 -15.04
N ARG A 166 12.72 2.23 -15.66
CA ARG A 166 12.37 3.50 -15.05
C ARG A 166 11.24 3.29 -14.05
N VAL A 167 11.55 3.35 -12.76
CA VAL A 167 10.60 3.07 -11.68
C VAL A 167 10.01 4.35 -11.07
N ILE A 168 8.70 4.35 -10.83
CA ILE A 168 7.95 5.41 -10.16
C ILE A 168 7.35 4.86 -8.86
N THR A 169 7.60 5.56 -7.75
CA THR A 169 7.02 5.21 -6.44
C THR A 169 5.83 6.12 -6.11
N PRO A 170 4.75 5.57 -5.52
CA PRO A 170 3.53 6.33 -5.23
C PRO A 170 3.63 7.24 -3.97
N GLN A 171 4.79 7.34 -3.33
CA GLN A 171 5.02 8.22 -2.18
C GLN A 171 5.88 9.44 -2.52
N GLY A 172 6.32 9.58 -3.77
CA GLY A 172 7.20 10.67 -4.21
C GLY A 172 8.63 10.50 -3.68
N GLY A 173 9.59 11.19 -4.32
CA GLY A 173 11.04 11.09 -4.06
C GLY A 173 11.54 11.58 -2.69
N ALA A 174 10.83 11.28 -1.59
CA ALA A 174 11.35 11.41 -0.23
C ALA A 174 12.42 10.34 0.10
N LEU A 175 12.84 9.54 -0.88
CA LEU A 175 14.03 8.71 -0.83
C LEU A 175 15.15 9.42 -1.61
N SER A 176 15.50 10.62 -1.16
CA SER A 176 16.79 11.21 -1.49
C SER A 176 17.89 10.31 -0.88
N PRO A 177 19.03 10.07 -1.55
CA PRO A 177 20.07 9.17 -1.07
C PRO A 177 20.76 9.75 0.17
N ARG A 178 20.20 9.50 1.35
CA ARG A 178 20.82 9.82 2.66
C ARG A 178 20.88 8.64 3.62
N VAL A 179 20.77 7.42 3.11
CA VAL A 179 21.02 6.18 3.89
C VAL A 179 22.40 5.58 3.57
N SER A 180 23.31 6.35 2.96
CA SER A 180 24.68 5.90 2.68
C SER A 180 25.74 6.42 3.68
N LEU A 181 25.34 7.03 4.80
CA LEU A 181 26.28 7.62 5.78
C LEU A 181 26.15 7.06 7.21
N LEU A 182 25.48 5.91 7.40
CA LEU A 182 25.41 5.25 8.72
C LEU A 182 25.90 3.79 8.70
N ALA A 183 26.55 3.37 7.62
CA ALA A 183 27.14 2.03 7.49
C ALA A 183 28.68 2.03 7.46
N GLN A 184 29.34 3.16 7.75
CA GLN A 184 30.81 3.26 7.76
C GLN A 184 31.45 3.64 9.10
N ASP A 185 30.67 3.92 10.15
CA ASP A 185 31.23 4.38 11.45
C ASP A 185 31.02 3.40 12.62
N PHE A 186 30.84 2.10 12.35
CA PHE A 186 30.71 1.08 13.40
C PHE A 186 31.87 0.07 13.45
N ASP A 187 33.07 0.45 13.00
CA ASP A 187 34.23 -0.45 13.01
C ASP A 187 35.54 0.19 13.51
N ALA A 188 35.47 1.20 14.37
CA ALA A 188 36.67 1.76 14.97
C ALA A 188 36.44 2.35 16.38
N THR A 189 36.11 1.51 17.37
CA THR A 189 36.58 1.71 18.77
C THR A 189 36.21 0.55 19.68
N HIS A 190 37.17 -0.36 19.90
CA HIS A 190 37.57 -0.98 21.16
C HIS A 190 38.68 -1.99 20.82
N ALA A 191 39.94 -1.56 20.82
CA ALA A 191 40.88 -1.65 21.96
C ALA A 191 41.27 -3.13 22.20
N ALA A 192 42.49 -3.55 21.85
CA ALA A 192 43.72 -3.31 22.63
C ALA A 192 43.60 -3.89 24.04
#